data_AF-A0A316LXJ6-F1
#
_entry.id   AF-A0A316LXJ6-F1
#
_cell.length_a   1.000
_cell.length_b   1.000
_cell.length_c   1.000
_cell.angle_alpha   90.00
_cell.angle_beta   90.00
_cell.angle_gamma   90.00
#
_symmetry.space_group_name_H-M   'P 1'
#
loop_
_entity.id
_entity.type
_entity.pdbx_description
1 polymer ?
#
loop_
_entity_poly.entity_id
_entity_poly.type
_entity_poly.pdbx_seq_one_letter_code
_entity_poly.pdbx_strand_id
1 'polypeptide(L)'
;MEDKNLSKHIPNWITALRLAGAAGLLLCRPLSAGFFVMYILCGLSDGLDGAAARKWNAATPAGAAFDSAADAAFAASALWVLLPLLRMQTWMLIWLAGIALLRTVSVTVGWIRFRAFACLHTWSNKAAGLLLFGFPVLWACLGMTFTALLLGCTASLSAVEELAIHLTADRLDRDRKSVFIR
;
A
#
# COMPACT_ATOMS: atom_id res chain seq x y z
N MET A 1 2.87 -31.96 22.65
CA MET A 1 1.78 -30.95 22.68
C MET A 1 2.29 -29.51 22.71
N GLU A 2 3.61 -29.25 22.86
CA GLU A 2 4.19 -27.90 22.92
C GLU A 2 4.27 -27.15 21.57
N ASP A 3 4.40 -27.86 20.44
CA ASP A 3 4.53 -27.21 19.11
C ASP A 3 3.30 -26.39 18.65
N LYS A 4 2.11 -26.70 19.19
CA LYS A 4 0.86 -25.98 18.85
C LYS A 4 0.76 -24.60 19.47
N ASN A 5 1.56 -24.29 20.50
CA ASN A 5 1.54 -22.97 21.14
C ASN A 5 2.60 -22.03 20.54
N LEU A 6 3.81 -22.50 20.22
CA LEU A 6 4.82 -21.66 19.55
C LEU A 6 4.34 -21.16 18.18
N SER A 7 3.69 -22.03 17.41
CA SER A 7 3.18 -21.70 16.07
C SER A 7 2.14 -20.57 16.06
N LYS A 8 1.43 -20.35 17.18
CA LYS A 8 0.48 -19.24 17.34
C LYS A 8 1.13 -17.89 17.62
N HIS A 9 2.37 -17.86 18.09
CA HIS A 9 3.13 -16.64 18.37
C HIS A 9 3.99 -16.18 17.19
N ILE A 10 4.17 -17.02 16.16
CA ILE A 10 4.93 -16.68 14.95
C ILE A 10 4.45 -15.37 14.31
N PRO A 11 3.14 -15.11 14.13
CA PRO A 11 2.69 -13.84 13.56
C PRO A 11 3.18 -12.63 14.36
N ASN A 12 3.07 -12.68 15.69
CA ASN A 12 3.51 -11.58 16.57
C ASN A 12 5.02 -11.33 16.49
N TRP A 13 5.84 -12.38 16.32
CA TRP A 13 7.28 -12.22 16.11
C TRP A 13 7.60 -11.57 14.77
N ILE A 14 6.86 -11.91 13.71
CA ILE A 14 6.99 -11.29 12.39
C ILE A 14 6.59 -9.81 12.46
N THR A 15 5.50 -9.49 13.13
CA THR A 15 5.07 -8.10 13.37
C THR A 15 6.10 -7.32 14.19
N ALA A 16 6.68 -7.93 15.24
CA ALA A 16 7.73 -7.31 16.05
C ALA A 16 9.01 -7.04 15.23
N LEU A 17 9.37 -7.96 14.32
CA LEU A 17 10.47 -7.76 13.36
C LEU A 17 10.18 -6.58 12.43
N ARG A 18 8.94 -6.42 11.95
CA ARG A 18 8.55 -5.27 11.11
C ARG A 18 8.69 -3.95 11.87
N LEU A 19 8.26 -3.91 13.12
CA LEU A 19 8.44 -2.74 13.98
C LEU A 19 9.93 -2.42 14.22
N ALA A 20 10.75 -3.43 14.47
CA ALA A 20 12.19 -3.25 14.59
C ALA A 20 12.83 -2.77 13.28
N GLY A 21 12.38 -3.30 12.14
CA GLY A 21 12.81 -2.87 10.81
C GLY A 21 12.37 -1.44 10.48
N ALA A 22 11.20 -1.00 10.93
CA ALA A 22 10.76 0.39 10.83
C ALA A 22 11.69 1.35 11.57
N ALA A 23 12.16 0.98 12.77
CA ALA A 23 13.19 1.75 13.48
C ALA A 23 14.55 1.67 12.76
N GLY A 24 14.92 0.50 12.25
CA GLY A 24 16.15 0.29 11.47
C GLY A 24 16.22 1.14 10.20
N LEU A 25 15.09 1.35 9.51
CA LEU A 25 15.01 2.22 8.34
C LEU A 25 15.40 3.66 8.65
N LEU A 26 15.04 4.20 9.83
CA LEU A 26 15.40 5.55 10.25
C LEU A 26 16.91 5.72 10.44
N LEU A 27 17.62 4.64 10.77
CA LEU A 27 19.07 4.63 10.98
C LEU A 27 19.85 4.38 9.69
N CYS A 28 19.20 3.82 8.66
CA CYS A 28 19.84 3.53 7.39
C CYS A 28 19.98 4.78 6.54
N ARG A 29 21.05 4.85 5.74
CA ARG A 29 21.14 5.85 4.67
C ARG A 29 20.03 5.58 3.64
N PRO A 30 19.22 6.58 3.25
CA PRO A 30 18.18 6.42 2.25
C PRO A 30 18.73 5.83 0.95
N LEU A 31 17.97 4.93 0.31
CA LEU A 31 18.34 4.27 -0.96
C LEU A 31 19.68 3.51 -0.94
N SER A 32 20.23 3.19 0.23
CA SER A 32 21.40 2.32 0.36
C SER A 32 21.02 0.84 0.26
N ALA A 33 22.01 -0.04 0.05
CA ALA A 33 21.79 -1.48 0.06
C ALA A 33 21.13 -1.96 1.37
N GLY A 34 21.55 -1.42 2.52
CA GLY A 34 20.95 -1.73 3.82
C GLY A 34 19.48 -1.29 3.94
N PHE A 35 19.16 -0.11 3.40
CA PHE A 35 17.77 0.36 3.30
C PHE A 35 16.91 -0.59 2.48
N PHE A 36 17.37 -1.03 1.30
CA PHE A 36 16.60 -1.94 0.45
C PHE A 36 16.39 -3.31 1.07
N VAL A 37 17.43 -3.88 1.69
CA VAL A 37 17.31 -5.15 2.41
C VAL A 37 16.26 -5.04 3.50
N MET A 38 16.31 -4.02 4.34
CA MET A 38 15.33 -3.82 5.41
C MET A 38 13.92 -3.56 4.87
N TYR A 39 13.79 -2.70 3.86
CA TYR A 39 12.52 -2.35 3.24
C TYR A 39 11.82 -3.58 2.64
N ILE A 40 12.56 -4.38 1.86
CA ILE A 40 12.02 -5.59 1.23
C ILE A 40 11.68 -6.65 2.27
N LEU A 41 12.55 -6.88 3.25
CA LEU A 41 12.27 -7.86 4.33
C LEU A 41 11.03 -7.49 5.12
N CYS A 42 10.87 -6.21 5.49
CA CYS A 42 9.67 -5.73 6.19
C CYS A 42 8.43 -5.84 5.31
N GLY A 43 8.53 -5.47 4.02
CA GLY A 43 7.44 -5.61 3.06
C GLY A 43 6.96 -7.03 2.86
N LEU A 44 7.88 -7.97 2.72
CA LEU A 44 7.54 -9.40 2.59
C LEU A 44 6.96 -9.96 3.89
N SER A 45 7.41 -9.45 5.05
CA SER A 45 6.92 -9.89 6.35
C SER A 45 5.42 -9.63 6.56
N ASP A 46 4.87 -8.57 5.96
CA ASP A 46 3.44 -8.19 5.97
C ASP A 46 2.53 -9.18 5.23
N GLY A 47 3.01 -9.71 4.10
CA GLY A 47 2.28 -10.79 3.43
C GLY A 47 2.29 -12.09 4.24
N LEU A 48 3.37 -12.32 5.00
CA LEU A 48 3.65 -13.60 5.64
C LEU A 48 2.96 -13.77 6.98
N ASP A 49 2.84 -12.74 7.80
CA ASP A 49 2.14 -12.84 9.09
C ASP A 49 0.62 -12.97 8.92
N GLY A 50 0.02 -12.28 7.95
CA GLY A 50 -1.39 -12.47 7.60
C GLY A 50 -1.67 -13.88 7.07
N ALA A 51 -0.77 -14.45 6.27
CA ALA A 51 -0.86 -15.84 5.82
C ALA A 51 -0.66 -16.84 6.97
N ALA A 52 0.31 -16.58 7.84
CA ALA A 52 0.60 -17.36 9.04
C ALA A 52 -0.58 -17.38 10.02
N ALA A 53 -1.16 -16.23 10.32
CA ALA A 53 -2.28 -16.08 11.24
C ALA A 53 -3.51 -16.87 10.77
N ARG A 54 -3.78 -16.88 9.44
CA ARG A 54 -4.83 -17.71 8.83
C ARG A 54 -4.50 -19.19 8.89
N LYS A 55 -3.26 -19.57 8.56
CA LYS A 55 -2.82 -20.98 8.52
C LYS A 55 -2.86 -21.64 9.91
N TRP A 56 -2.50 -20.90 10.95
CA TRP A 56 -2.43 -21.42 12.32
C TRP A 56 -3.64 -21.08 13.18
N ASN A 57 -4.68 -20.48 12.60
CA ASN A 57 -5.89 -20.02 13.30
C ASN A 57 -5.54 -19.21 14.57
N ALA A 58 -4.53 -18.35 14.41
CA ALA A 58 -3.91 -17.56 15.48
C ALA A 58 -4.26 -16.07 15.37
N ALA A 59 -5.21 -15.73 14.48
CA ALA A 59 -5.73 -14.38 14.36
C ALA A 59 -6.44 -13.97 15.66
N THR A 60 -5.92 -12.94 16.32
CA THR A 60 -6.52 -12.36 17.52
C THR A 60 -6.74 -10.85 17.31
N PRO A 61 -7.74 -10.24 17.96
CA PRO A 61 -7.96 -8.79 17.86
C PRO A 61 -6.74 -7.98 18.29
N ALA A 62 -6.04 -8.43 19.34
CA ALA A 62 -4.82 -7.79 19.83
C ALA A 62 -3.65 -7.90 18.82
N GLY A 63 -3.48 -9.07 18.19
CA GLY A 63 -2.48 -9.27 17.14
C GLY A 63 -2.76 -8.41 15.91
N ALA A 64 -4.01 -8.31 15.48
CA ALA A 64 -4.41 -7.45 14.36
C ALA A 64 -4.18 -5.95 14.64
N ALA A 65 -4.43 -5.51 15.88
CA ALA A 65 -4.12 -4.14 16.29
C ALA A 65 -2.61 -3.87 16.33
N PHE A 66 -1.81 -4.84 16.78
CA PHE A 66 -0.35 -4.75 16.79
C PHE A 66 0.23 -4.71 15.37
N ASP A 67 -0.30 -5.53 14.46
CA ASP A 67 0.02 -5.56 13.04
C ASP A 67 -0.23 -4.21 12.37
N SER A 68 -1.44 -3.67 12.55
CA SER A 68 -1.80 -2.34 12.05
C SER A 68 -0.89 -1.23 12.59
N ALA A 69 -0.45 -1.32 13.86
CA ALA A 69 0.48 -0.36 14.44
C ALA A 69 1.90 -0.49 13.85
N ALA A 70 2.37 -1.72 13.61
CA ALA A 70 3.65 -1.97 12.97
C ALA A 70 3.67 -1.51 11.50
N ASP A 71 2.58 -1.71 10.77
CA ASP A 71 2.41 -1.20 9.40
C ASP A 71 2.44 0.31 9.34
N ALA A 72 1.68 0.96 10.23
CA ALA A 72 1.67 2.42 10.31
C ALA A 72 3.07 2.96 10.64
N ALA A 73 3.79 2.33 11.57
CA ALA A 73 5.16 2.70 11.92
C ALA A 73 6.12 2.50 10.74
N PHE A 74 6.03 1.37 10.04
CA PHE A 74 6.85 1.08 8.85
C PHE A 74 6.61 2.09 7.73
N ALA A 75 5.35 2.34 7.40
CA ALA A 75 4.97 3.32 6.38
C ALA A 75 5.42 4.73 6.76
N ALA A 76 5.24 5.14 8.02
CA ALA A 76 5.69 6.44 8.52
C ALA A 76 7.21 6.58 8.45
N SER A 77 7.97 5.57 8.88
CA SER A 77 9.43 5.57 8.77
C SER A 77 9.93 5.65 7.33
N ALA A 78 9.34 4.86 6.43
CA ALA A 78 9.71 4.89 5.01
C ALA A 78 9.42 6.27 4.39
N LEU A 79 8.25 6.85 4.68
CA LEU A 79 7.91 8.21 4.24
C LEU A 79 8.85 9.25 4.82
N TRP A 80 9.13 9.20 6.12
CA TRP A 80 10.04 10.14 6.78
C TRP A 80 11.44 10.14 6.17
N VAL A 81 11.96 8.94 5.85
CA VAL A 81 13.28 8.78 5.25
C VAL A 81 13.29 9.22 3.79
N LEU A 82 12.24 8.95 3.02
CA LEU A 82 12.20 9.21 1.57
C LEU A 82 11.78 10.64 1.23
N LEU A 83 10.82 11.22 1.96
CA LEU A 83 10.20 12.52 1.67
C LEU A 83 11.22 13.65 1.48
N PRO A 84 12.28 13.79 2.32
CA PRO A 84 13.29 14.83 2.14
C PRO A 84 14.12 14.69 0.85
N LEU A 85 14.22 13.48 0.29
CA LEU A 85 14.94 13.24 -0.97
C LEU A 85 14.07 13.49 -2.19
N LEU A 86 12.74 13.61 -2.03
CA LEU A 86 11.81 13.87 -3.12
C LEU A 86 11.93 15.32 -3.58
N ARG A 87 12.96 15.60 -4.40
CA ARG A 87 13.02 16.83 -5.20
C ARG A 87 12.07 16.69 -6.39
N MET A 88 10.77 16.72 -6.11
CA MET A 88 9.74 16.62 -7.14
C MET A 88 9.75 17.88 -8.01
N GLN A 89 9.76 17.67 -9.32
CA GLN A 89 9.58 18.76 -10.27
C GLN A 89 8.11 19.23 -10.23
N THR A 90 7.86 20.51 -10.52
CA THR A 90 6.52 21.11 -10.42
C THR A 90 5.46 20.34 -11.20
N TRP A 91 5.79 19.78 -12.37
CA TRP A 91 4.85 18.97 -13.15
C TRP A 91 4.44 17.68 -12.43
N MET A 92 5.33 17.05 -11.65
CA MET A 92 5.02 15.85 -10.87
C MET A 92 4.01 16.18 -9.77
N LEU A 93 4.18 17.33 -9.11
CA LEU A 93 3.27 17.81 -8.08
C LEU A 93 1.90 18.16 -8.66
N ILE A 94 1.86 18.86 -9.79
CA ILE A 94 0.61 19.19 -10.49
C ILE A 94 -0.13 17.90 -10.90
N TRP A 95 0.59 16.92 -11.43
CA TRP A 95 -0.03 15.66 -11.84
C TRP A 95 -0.54 14.85 -10.65
N LEU A 96 0.25 14.74 -9.58
CA LEU A 96 -0.16 14.10 -8.33
C LEU A 96 -1.41 14.78 -7.74
N ALA A 97 -1.45 16.11 -7.73
CA ALA A 97 -2.60 16.88 -7.28
C ALA A 97 -3.84 16.62 -8.16
N GLY A 98 -3.66 16.52 -9.49
CA GLY A 98 -4.73 16.17 -10.42
C GLY A 98 -5.30 14.76 -10.18
N ILE A 99 -4.42 13.77 -9.95
CA ILE A 99 -4.83 12.40 -9.61
C ILE A 99 -5.58 12.39 -8.26
N ALA A 100 -5.07 13.10 -7.25
CA ALA A 100 -5.70 13.20 -5.94
C ALA A 100 -7.09 13.83 -6.06
N LEU A 101 -7.24 14.93 -6.80
CA LEU A 101 -8.53 15.56 -7.05
C LEU A 101 -9.50 14.60 -7.73
N LEU A 102 -9.05 13.88 -8.76
CA LEU A 102 -9.89 12.91 -9.48
C LEU A 102 -10.37 11.78 -8.56
N ARG A 103 -9.49 11.27 -7.68
CA ARG A 103 -9.86 10.27 -6.67
C ARG A 103 -10.86 10.83 -5.65
N THR A 104 -10.66 12.06 -5.18
CA THR A 104 -11.61 12.72 -4.26
C THR A 104 -12.99 12.86 -4.92
N VAL A 105 -13.04 13.27 -6.19
CA VAL A 105 -14.30 13.34 -6.96
C VAL A 105 -14.93 11.96 -7.07
N SER A 106 -14.15 10.94 -7.44
CA SER A 106 -14.63 9.55 -7.55
C SER A 106 -15.26 9.05 -6.25
N VAL A 107 -14.54 9.19 -5.12
CA VAL A 107 -15.03 8.79 -3.80
C VAL A 107 -16.29 9.58 -3.42
N THR A 108 -16.32 10.88 -3.69
CA THR A 108 -17.49 11.73 -3.40
C THR A 108 -18.71 11.30 -4.22
N VAL A 109 -18.55 11.02 -5.50
CA VAL A 109 -19.61 10.50 -6.38
C VAL A 109 -20.12 9.15 -5.86
N GLY A 110 -19.22 8.24 -5.50
CA GLY A 110 -19.57 6.95 -4.92
C GLY A 110 -20.34 7.10 -3.60
N TRP A 111 -19.91 8.03 -2.74
CA TRP A 111 -20.59 8.31 -1.48
C TRP A 111 -21.98 8.90 -1.70
N ILE A 112 -22.17 9.85 -2.62
CA ILE A 112 -23.48 10.44 -2.92
C ILE A 112 -24.43 9.38 -3.50
N ARG A 113 -23.93 8.56 -4.45
CA ARG A 113 -24.75 7.58 -5.19
C ARG A 113 -25.10 6.35 -4.36
N PHE A 114 -24.16 5.83 -3.58
CA PHE A 114 -24.32 4.56 -2.87
C PHE A 114 -24.41 4.73 -1.35
N ARG A 115 -24.28 5.95 -0.82
CA ARG A 115 -24.28 6.28 0.63
C ARG A 115 -23.29 5.45 1.46
N ALA A 116 -22.24 4.94 0.82
CA ALA A 116 -21.23 4.11 1.46
C ALA A 116 -19.85 4.53 0.97
N PHE A 117 -18.90 4.63 1.90
CA PHE A 117 -17.48 4.62 1.57
C PHE A 117 -17.12 3.20 1.13
N ALA A 118 -16.82 3.04 -0.15
CA ALA A 118 -16.29 1.80 -0.68
C ALA A 118 -15.17 2.13 -1.66
N CYS A 119 -13.94 1.97 -1.18
CA CYS A 119 -12.78 1.91 -2.06
C CYS A 119 -12.92 0.64 -2.91
N LEU A 120 -13.05 0.79 -4.23
CA LEU A 120 -13.16 -0.35 -5.13
C LEU A 120 -11.79 -1.03 -5.26
N HIS A 121 -11.75 -2.35 -5.10
CA HIS A 121 -10.53 -3.15 -5.21
C HIS A 121 -10.32 -3.63 -6.66
N THR A 122 -10.41 -2.72 -7.63
CA THR A 122 -10.17 -3.08 -9.04
C THR A 122 -8.74 -3.55 -9.26
N TRP A 123 -8.52 -4.35 -10.30
CA TRP A 123 -7.17 -4.78 -10.69
C TRP A 123 -6.23 -3.60 -10.92
N SER A 124 -6.71 -2.50 -11.51
CA SER A 124 -5.89 -1.30 -11.69
C SER A 124 -5.49 -0.64 -10.37
N ASN A 125 -6.38 -0.65 -9.37
CA ASN A 125 -6.07 -0.10 -8.05
C ASN A 125 -5.04 -0.96 -7.31
N LYS A 126 -5.14 -2.29 -7.44
CA LYS A 126 -4.10 -3.21 -6.94
C LYS A 126 -2.76 -3.01 -7.63
N ALA A 127 -2.75 -2.84 -8.96
CA ALA A 127 -1.53 -2.57 -9.71
C ALA A 127 -0.89 -1.24 -9.31
N ALA A 128 -1.68 -0.18 -9.17
CA ALA A 128 -1.21 1.12 -8.69
C ALA A 128 -0.63 1.04 -7.28
N GLY A 129 -1.29 0.32 -6.37
CA GLY A 129 -0.78 0.07 -5.01
C GLY A 129 0.54 -0.71 -5.00
N LEU A 130 0.65 -1.76 -5.82
CA LEU A 130 1.87 -2.56 -5.93
C LEU A 130 3.04 -1.74 -6.50
N LEU A 131 2.80 -0.94 -7.54
CA LEU A 131 3.82 -0.07 -8.10
C LEU A 131 4.24 1.01 -7.10
N LEU A 132 3.30 1.57 -6.34
CA LEU A 132 3.59 2.55 -5.30
C LEU A 132 4.42 1.94 -4.18
N PHE A 133 4.12 0.70 -3.78
CA PHE A 133 4.97 -0.05 -2.84
C PHE A 133 6.38 -0.29 -3.43
N GLY A 134 6.46 -0.56 -4.74
CA GLY A 134 7.73 -0.67 -5.46
C GLY A 134 8.48 0.66 -5.66
N PHE A 135 7.92 1.80 -5.24
CA PHE A 135 8.46 3.14 -5.52
C PHE A 135 9.95 3.29 -5.21
N PRO A 136 10.47 2.90 -4.02
CA PRO A 136 11.88 3.11 -3.70
C PRO A 136 12.81 2.32 -4.64
N VAL A 137 12.39 1.12 -5.04
CA VAL A 137 13.16 0.23 -5.94
C VAL A 137 13.10 0.77 -7.37
N LEU A 138 11.92 1.15 -7.85
CA LEU A 138 11.74 1.75 -9.17
C LEU A 138 12.55 3.04 -9.31
N TRP A 139 12.53 3.88 -8.28
CA TRP A 139 13.30 5.11 -8.26
C TRP A 139 14.81 4.84 -8.37
N ALA A 140 15.34 3.87 -7.62
CA ALA A 140 16.76 3.54 -7.70
C ALA A 140 17.17 2.93 -9.05
N CYS A 141 16.31 2.13 -9.69
CA CYS A 141 16.63 1.47 -10.96
C CYS A 141 16.40 2.35 -12.21
N LEU A 142 15.31 3.12 -12.24
CA LEU A 142 14.83 3.84 -13.42
C LEU A 142 14.98 5.36 -13.31
N GLY A 143 15.28 5.87 -12.11
CA GLY A 143 15.30 7.30 -11.81
C GLY A 143 13.91 7.89 -11.55
N MET A 144 13.89 9.11 -11.00
CA MET A 144 12.65 9.75 -10.53
C MET A 144 11.66 10.01 -11.67
N THR A 145 12.15 10.48 -12.83
CA THR A 145 11.29 10.85 -13.97
C THR A 145 10.49 9.66 -14.50
N PHE A 146 11.15 8.55 -14.83
CA PHE A 146 10.48 7.35 -15.33
C PHE A 146 9.56 6.73 -14.28
N THR A 147 9.99 6.73 -13.02
CA THR A 147 9.16 6.24 -11.90
C THR A 147 7.88 7.07 -11.76
N ALA A 148 7.99 8.40 -11.82
CA ALA A 148 6.85 9.31 -11.76
C ALA A 148 5.92 9.16 -12.98
N LEU A 149 6.45 8.97 -14.19
CA LEU A 149 5.64 8.68 -15.38
C LEU A 149 4.87 7.37 -15.24
N LEU A 150 5.54 6.29 -14.83
CA LEU A 150 4.93 4.97 -14.66
C LEU A 150 3.83 4.99 -13.58
N LEU A 151 4.14 5.55 -12.41
CA LEU A 151 3.17 5.69 -11.31
C LEU A 151 2.04 6.64 -11.68
N GLY A 152 2.33 7.78 -12.30
CA GLY A 152 1.33 8.76 -12.71
C GLY A 152 0.35 8.17 -13.71
N CYS A 153 0.84 7.45 -14.73
CA CYS A 153 -0.02 6.79 -15.72
C CYS A 153 -0.91 5.71 -15.09
N THR A 154 -0.33 4.82 -14.29
CA THR A 154 -1.11 3.73 -13.66
C THR A 154 -2.11 4.24 -12.63
N ALA A 155 -1.73 5.23 -11.82
CA ALA A 155 -2.63 5.86 -10.85
C ALA A 155 -3.74 6.66 -11.52
N SER A 156 -3.44 7.37 -12.63
CA SER A 156 -4.46 8.06 -13.44
C SER A 156 -5.45 7.07 -14.04
N LEU A 157 -4.98 5.99 -14.65
CA LEU A 157 -5.84 4.94 -15.20
C LEU A 157 -6.75 4.33 -14.14
N SER A 158 -6.19 4.03 -12.96
CA SER A 158 -6.98 3.49 -11.86
C SER A 158 -8.01 4.48 -11.31
N ALA A 159 -7.69 5.78 -11.26
CA ALA A 159 -8.62 6.82 -10.80
C ALA A 159 -9.78 7.01 -11.78
N VAL A 160 -9.48 6.99 -13.09
CA VAL A 160 -10.50 7.05 -14.15
C VAL A 160 -11.38 5.80 -14.12
N GLU A 161 -10.80 4.61 -13.96
CA GLU A 161 -11.56 3.36 -13.85
C GLU A 161 -12.54 3.41 -12.68
N GLU A 162 -12.08 3.84 -11.50
CA GLU A 162 -12.94 3.93 -10.31
C GLU A 162 -14.10 4.92 -10.53
N LEU A 163 -13.82 6.10 -11.09
CA LEU A 163 -14.86 7.09 -11.40
C LEU A 163 -15.87 6.54 -12.43
N ALA A 164 -15.38 5.87 -13.47
CA ALA A 164 -16.25 5.25 -14.49
C ALA A 164 -17.17 4.18 -13.88
N ILE A 165 -16.68 3.37 -12.94
CA ILE A 165 -17.52 2.39 -12.22
C ILE A 165 -18.59 3.12 -11.41
N HIS A 166 -18.22 4.16 -10.66
CA HIS A 166 -19.18 4.89 -9.83
C HIS A 166 -20.27 5.57 -10.65
N LEU A 167 -19.95 6.06 -11.86
CA LEU A 167 -20.92 6.69 -12.75
C LEU A 167 -21.83 5.68 -13.47
N THR A 168 -21.33 4.49 -13.80
CA THR A 168 -22.03 3.51 -14.63
C THR A 168 -22.72 2.38 -13.85
N ALA A 169 -22.34 2.14 -12.59
CA ALA A 169 -22.89 1.05 -11.81
C ALA A 169 -24.28 1.38 -11.22
N ASP A 170 -25.21 0.43 -11.35
CA ASP A 170 -26.56 0.52 -10.76
C ASP A 170 -26.58 0.11 -9.28
N ARG A 171 -25.61 -0.70 -8.84
CA ARG A 171 -25.41 -1.13 -7.45
C ARG A 171 -23.93 -1.11 -7.10
N LEU A 172 -23.63 -0.83 -5.84
CA LEU A 172 -22.27 -0.89 -5.32
C LEU A 172 -21.85 -2.35 -5.13
N ASP A 173 -20.98 -2.83 -5.99
CA ASP A 173 -20.29 -4.10 -5.81
C ASP A 173 -18.83 -3.83 -5.43
N ARG A 174 -18.48 -4.17 -4.17
CA ARG A 174 -17.15 -3.96 -3.60
C ARG A 174 -16.11 -4.96 -4.14
N ASP A 175 -16.56 -6.10 -4.64
CA ASP A 175 -15.72 -7.18 -5.17
C ASP A 175 -15.57 -7.11 -6.70
N ARG A 176 -16.11 -6.05 -7.33
CA ARG A 176 -16.02 -5.85 -8.77
C ARG A 176 -14.56 -5.71 -9.20
N LYS A 177 -14.14 -6.62 -10.08
CA LYS A 177 -12.74 -6.80 -10.48
C LYS A 177 -12.28 -5.72 -11.46
N SER A 178 -13.13 -5.26 -12.37
CA SER A 178 -12.82 -4.21 -13.35
C SER A 178 -14.11 -3.61 -13.94
N VAL A 179 -14.01 -2.47 -14.65
CA VAL A 179 -15.11 -1.93 -15.46
C VAL A 179 -15.66 -2.97 -16.46
N PHE A 180 -14.77 -3.77 -17.07
CA PHE A 180 -15.13 -4.71 -18.14
C PHE A 180 -15.62 -6.08 -17.63
N ILE A 181 -15.44 -6.38 -16.35
CA ILE A 181 -15.86 -7.64 -15.73
C ILE A 181 -16.91 -7.28 -14.67
N ARG A 182 -18.18 -7.47 -15.03
CA ARG A 182 -19.33 -7.32 -14.12
C ARG A 182 -19.31 -8.41 -13.07
#